data_AF-D5EC62-F1
#
_entry.id   AF-D5EC62-F1
#
_cell.length_a   1.000
_cell.length_b   1.000
_cell.length_c   1.000
_cell.angle_alpha   90.00
_cell.angle_beta   90.00
_cell.angle_gamma   90.00
#
_symmetry.space_group_name_H-M   'P 1'
#
loop_
_entity.id
_entity.type
_entity.pdbx_description
1 polymer ?
#
loop_
_entity_poly.entity_id
_entity_poly.type
_entity_poly.pdbx_seq_one_letter_code
_entity_poly.pdbx_strand_id
1 'polypeptide(L)'
;MDIFVYGTLKNGFSNHHIIKDSVFIGKGTTADQYCMFDLGSFPAVVDADNCCNITGEVYCIDGDILNSLDILEGKFFTRKKVKLESNREVWMYFLDSSACNTSKFPLIHDGVWNE
;
A
#
# COMPACT_ATOMS: atom_id res chain seq x y z
N MET A 1 -0.88 15.10 -4.18
CA MET A 1 -0.51 13.88 -4.94
C MET A 1 -1.28 12.72 -4.33
N ASP A 2 -1.87 11.83 -5.13
CA ASP A 2 -2.73 10.77 -4.59
C ASP A 2 -1.92 9.51 -4.28
N ILE A 3 -2.02 9.02 -3.04
CA ILE A 3 -1.39 7.79 -2.58
C ILE A 3 -2.42 6.78 -2.11
N PHE A 4 -2.19 5.52 -2.44
CA PHE A 4 -3.00 4.37 -2.12
C PHE A 4 -2.34 3.57 -1.00
N VAL A 5 -3.06 3.46 0.10
CA VAL A 5 -2.63 2.72 1.28
C VAL A 5 -3.55 1.54 1.50
N TYR A 6 -2.97 0.38 1.76
CA TYR A 6 -3.69 -0.90 1.82
C TYR A 6 -3.49 -1.64 3.16
N GLY A 7 -2.86 -1.00 4.14
CA GLY A 7 -2.40 -1.66 5.37
C GLY A 7 -2.40 -0.76 6.61
N THR A 8 -1.34 -0.83 7.41
CA THR A 8 -1.16 -0.13 8.70
C THR A 8 -0.99 1.39 8.61
N LEU A 9 -1.08 1.95 7.41
CA LEU A 9 -1.27 3.39 7.22
C LEU A 9 -2.74 3.80 7.37
N LYS A 10 -3.68 2.83 7.43
CA LYS A 10 -5.10 3.08 7.70
C LYS A 10 -5.30 3.80 9.04
N ASN A 11 -6.42 4.52 9.14
CA ASN A 11 -6.76 5.31 10.31
C ASN A 11 -6.84 4.44 11.59
N GLY A 12 -6.04 4.76 12.60
CA GLY A 12 -5.98 4.04 13.89
C GLY A 12 -4.68 3.30 14.20
N PHE A 13 -3.74 3.22 13.26
CA PHE A 13 -2.45 2.56 13.45
C PHE A 13 -1.29 3.54 13.72
N SER A 14 -0.19 3.02 14.27
CA SER A 14 0.96 3.81 14.73
C SER A 14 1.51 4.78 13.67
N ASN A 15 1.41 4.47 12.38
CA ASN A 15 1.94 5.28 11.29
C ASN A 15 0.96 6.33 10.73
N HIS A 16 -0.29 6.36 11.23
CA HIS A 16 -1.28 7.33 10.78
C HIS A 16 -0.84 8.79 11.05
N HIS A 17 0.06 9.02 12.02
CA HIS A 17 0.62 10.34 12.29
C HIS A 17 1.31 10.98 11.06
N ILE A 18 1.80 10.18 10.10
CA ILE A 18 2.49 10.65 8.90
C ILE A 18 1.50 11.21 7.88
N ILE A 19 0.33 10.58 7.77
CA ILE A 19 -0.73 10.98 6.84
C ILE A 19 -1.89 11.70 7.54
N LYS A 20 -1.76 12.06 8.82
CA LYS A 20 -2.84 12.72 9.58
C LYS A 20 -3.28 14.04 8.96
N ASP A 21 -2.33 14.75 8.34
CA ASP A 21 -2.54 16.05 7.69
C ASP A 21 -2.94 15.88 6.21
N SER A 22 -3.08 14.64 5.74
CA SER A 22 -3.48 14.34 4.36
C SER A 22 -5.00 14.35 4.20
N VAL A 23 -5.45 14.61 2.96
CA VAL A 23 -6.88 14.64 2.66
C VAL A 23 -7.33 13.24 2.26
N PHE A 24 -8.20 12.63 3.07
CA PHE A 24 -8.87 11.38 2.69
C PHE A 24 -9.77 11.62 1.47
N ILE A 25 -9.49 10.92 0.38
CA ILE A 25 -10.25 11.04 -0.87
C ILE A 25 -11.37 10.00 -0.94
N GLY A 26 -11.10 8.77 -0.48
CA GLY A 26 -12.06 7.67 -0.52
C GLY A 26 -11.39 6.31 -0.50
N LYS A 27 -12.20 5.25 -0.61
CA LYS A 27 -11.71 3.88 -0.80
C LYS A 27 -11.50 3.60 -2.28
N GLY A 28 -10.53 2.75 -2.60
CA GLY A 28 -10.23 2.33 -3.96
C GLY A 28 -9.82 0.88 -4.05
N THR A 29 -9.93 0.32 -5.24
CA THR A 29 -9.49 -1.04 -5.55
C THR A 29 -8.60 -0.99 -6.78
N THR A 30 -7.50 -1.74 -6.78
CA THR A 30 -6.58 -1.81 -7.92
C THR A 30 -7.26 -2.50 -9.11
N ALA A 31 -7.07 -1.95 -10.31
CA ALA A 31 -7.56 -2.55 -11.54
C ALA A 31 -6.80 -3.86 -11.85
N ASP A 32 -5.49 -3.85 -11.60
CA ASP A 32 -4.62 -5.00 -11.70
C ASP A 32 -4.62 -5.84 -10.42
N GLN A 33 -4.24 -7.10 -10.56
CA GLN A 33 -4.11 -8.05 -9.46
C GLN A 33 -2.68 -8.05 -8.92
N TYR A 34 -2.55 -8.06 -7.60
CA TYR A 34 -1.28 -8.10 -6.91
C TYR A 34 -1.31 -9.09 -5.74
N CYS A 35 -0.13 -9.51 -5.30
CA CYS A 35 0.00 -10.43 -4.16
C CYS A 35 0.23 -9.66 -2.88
N MET A 36 -0.73 -9.73 -1.96
CA MET A 36 -0.60 -9.18 -0.61
C MET A 36 -0.16 -10.28 0.34
N PHE A 37 0.92 -10.05 1.08
CA PHE A 37 1.44 -10.94 2.11
C PHE A 37 1.27 -10.30 3.48
N ASP A 38 0.93 -11.12 4.47
CA ASP A 38 0.90 -10.70 5.87
C ASP A 38 2.29 -10.83 6.51
N LEU A 39 2.95 -9.72 6.85
CA LEU A 39 4.21 -9.76 7.60
C LEU A 39 3.99 -9.84 9.12
N GLY A 40 2.75 -10.07 9.56
CA GLY A 40 2.31 -10.16 10.94
C GLY A 40 2.07 -8.80 11.59
N SER A 41 2.94 -7.82 11.34
CA SER A 41 2.76 -6.44 11.84
C SER A 41 2.19 -5.48 10.80
N PHE A 42 2.28 -5.81 9.52
CA PHE A 42 1.75 -5.01 8.41
C PHE A 42 1.65 -5.85 7.15
N PRO A 43 0.73 -5.53 6.22
CA PRO A 43 0.70 -6.19 4.93
C PRO A 43 1.76 -5.60 4.00
N ALA A 44 2.27 -6.43 3.09
CA ALA A 44 3.10 -5.98 1.98
C ALA A 44 2.56 -6.48 0.66
N VAL A 45 2.48 -5.60 -0.32
CA VAL A 45 2.09 -5.98 -1.69
C VAL A 45 3.33 -6.14 -2.55
N VAL A 46 3.39 -7.22 -3.32
CA VAL A 46 4.39 -7.44 -4.36
C VAL A 46 3.75 -7.51 -5.73
N ASP A 47 4.50 -7.04 -6.71
CA ASP A 47 4.16 -7.07 -8.13
C ASP A 47 4.38 -8.50 -8.66
N ALA A 48 3.37 -9.36 -8.49
CA ALA A 48 3.40 -10.76 -8.90
C ALA A 48 2.04 -11.18 -9.47
N ASP A 49 2.07 -12.04 -10.48
CA ASP A 49 0.89 -12.55 -11.17
C ASP A 49 0.00 -13.43 -10.28
N ASN A 50 -1.31 -13.43 -10.55
CA ASN A 50 -2.31 -14.40 -10.05
C ASN A 50 -2.60 -14.39 -8.54
N CYS A 51 -2.73 -13.22 -7.94
CA CYS A 51 -3.21 -13.11 -6.57
C CYS A 51 -4.61 -12.52 -6.49
N CYS A 52 -4.79 -11.22 -6.21
CA CYS A 52 -6.11 -10.60 -6.10
C CYS A 52 -6.07 -9.08 -6.29
N ASN A 53 -7.24 -8.46 -6.51
CA ASN A 53 -7.36 -7.02 -6.51
C ASN A 53 -7.21 -6.48 -5.09
N ILE A 54 -6.38 -5.46 -4.91
CA ILE A 54 -6.08 -4.91 -3.59
C ILE A 54 -7.05 -3.79 -3.28
N THR A 55 -7.77 -3.91 -2.17
CA THR A 55 -8.68 -2.87 -1.69
C THR A 55 -8.02 -2.06 -0.59
N GLY A 56 -8.10 -0.74 -0.70
CA GLY A 56 -7.44 0.19 0.19
C GLY A 56 -8.10 1.56 0.21
N GLU A 57 -7.34 2.52 0.69
CA GLU A 57 -7.76 3.90 0.87
C GLU A 57 -6.84 4.82 0.08
N VAL A 58 -7.43 5.87 -0.51
CA VAL A 58 -6.72 6.90 -1.27
C VAL A 58 -6.67 8.16 -0.43
N TYR A 59 -5.48 8.69 -0.24
CA TYR A 59 -5.22 9.94 0.44
C TYR A 59 -4.47 10.89 -0.50
N CYS A 60 -4.83 12.16 -0.49
CA CYS A 60 -4.05 13.20 -1.16
C CYS A 60 -3.04 13.76 -0.16
N ILE A 61 -1.76 13.55 -0.47
CA ILE A 61 -0.62 13.97 0.32
C ILE A 61 0.19 15.04 -0.41
N ASP A 62 0.85 15.90 0.36
CA ASP A 62 1.84 16.85 -0.13
C ASP A 62 3.24 16.21 -0.25
N GLY A 63 4.15 16.93 -0.93
CA GLY A 63 5.53 16.47 -1.16
C GLY A 63 6.29 16.15 0.13
N ASP A 64 6.04 16.90 1.21
CA ASP A 64 6.65 16.69 2.53
C ASP A 64 6.22 15.36 3.18
N ILE A 65 4.94 15.02 3.08
CA ILE A 65 4.40 13.75 3.59
C ILE A 65 4.97 12.59 2.77
N LEU A 66 5.03 12.75 1.45
CA LEU A 66 5.63 11.76 0.56
C LEU A 66 7.08 11.49 0.92
N ASN A 67 7.86 12.54 1.18
CA ASN A 67 9.26 12.40 1.58
C ASN A 67 9.39 11.68 2.93
N SER A 68 8.48 11.95 3.87
CA SER A 68 8.44 11.25 5.16
C SER A 68 8.11 9.76 5.01
N LEU A 69 7.18 9.41 4.12
CA LEU A 69 6.88 8.02 3.77
C LEU A 69 8.07 7.34 3.10
N ASP A 70 8.74 8.00 2.16
CA ASP A 70 9.94 7.48 1.49
C ASP A 70 11.06 7.19 2.49
N ILE A 71 11.23 8.03 3.51
CA ILE A 71 12.18 7.81 4.60
C ILE A 71 11.78 6.61 5.47
N LEU A 72 10.49 6.48 5.81
CA LEU A 72 9.99 5.38 6.65
C LEU A 72 10.09 4.02 5.93
N GLU A 73 9.61 3.96 4.70
CA GLU A 73 9.60 2.76 3.85
C GLU A 73 11.03 2.40 3.38
N GLY A 74 11.89 3.42 3.25
CA GLY A 74 13.32 3.28 3.02
C GLY A 74 13.64 2.54 1.72
N LYS A 75 14.54 1.56 1.80
CA LYS A 75 14.97 0.74 0.65
C LYS A 75 14.18 -0.54 0.47
N PHE A 76 13.24 -0.84 1.38
CA PHE A 76 12.51 -2.10 1.36
C PHE A 76 11.30 -2.04 0.43
N PHE A 77 10.71 -0.86 0.27
CA PHE A 77 9.56 -0.65 -0.59
C PHE A 77 9.86 0.37 -1.69
N THR A 78 9.31 0.11 -2.87
CA THR A 78 9.37 1.00 -4.02
C THR A 78 7.96 1.46 -4.36
N ARG A 79 7.75 2.77 -4.47
CA ARG A 79 6.48 3.28 -4.97
C ARG A 79 6.37 3.13 -6.48
N LYS A 80 5.24 2.63 -6.96
CA LYS A 80 4.87 2.62 -8.38
C LYS A 80 3.50 3.25 -8.56
N LYS A 81 3.24 3.79 -9.75
CA LYS A 81 1.89 4.23 -10.10
C LYS A 81 1.06 3.01 -10.48
N VAL A 82 -0.12 2.91 -9.88
CA VAL A 82 -1.11 1.88 -10.18
C VAL A 82 -2.40 2.54 -10.63
N LYS A 83 -3.16 1.80 -11.44
CA LYS A 83 -4.46 2.24 -11.88
C LYS A 83 -5.52 1.59 -11.00
N LEU A 84 -6.45 2.40 -10.50
CA LEU A 84 -7.62 1.92 -9.77
C LEU A 84 -8.74 1.57 -10.75
N GLU A 85 -9.71 0.77 -10.29
CA GLU A 85 -10.93 0.46 -11.05
C GLU A 85 -11.71 1.72 -11.44
N SER A 86 -11.64 2.78 -10.62
CA SER A 86 -12.20 4.10 -10.94
C SER A 86 -11.44 4.84 -12.05
N ASN A 87 -10.51 4.19 -12.73
CA ASN A 87 -9.67 4.73 -13.80
C ASN A 87 -8.75 5.88 -13.33
N ARG A 88 -8.49 5.96 -12.02
CA ARG A 88 -7.63 6.94 -11.35
C ARG A 88 -6.23 6.36 -11.17
N GLU A 89 -5.21 7.17 -11.47
CA GLU A 89 -3.81 6.80 -11.21
C GLU A 89 -3.40 7.29 -9.83
N VAL A 90 -2.88 6.37 -9.01
CA VAL A 90 -2.46 6.64 -7.64
C VAL A 90 -1.10 5.99 -7.40
N TRP A 91 -0.35 6.49 -6.42
CA TRP A 91 0.90 5.89 -6.02
C TRP A 91 0.67 4.79 -5.00
N MET A 92 1.31 3.64 -5.16
CA MET A 92 1.21 2.52 -4.23
C MET A 92 2.61 1.99 -3.93
N TYR A 93 2.86 1.63 -2.67
CA TYR A 93 4.13 1.03 -2.25
C TYR A 93 4.12 -0.48 -2.51
N PHE A 94 5.18 -0.95 -3.15
CA PHE A 94 5.43 -2.36 -3.40
C PHE A 94 6.67 -2.79 -2.64
N LEU A 95 6.58 -3.90 -1.92
CA LEU A 95 7.74 -4.52 -1.29
C LEU A 95 8.66 -5.07 -2.37
N ASP A 96 9.94 -4.74 -2.28
CA ASP A 96 10.94 -5.31 -3.16
C ASP A 96 11.19 -6.76 -2.73
N SER A 97 11.01 -7.69 -3.67
CA SER A 97 11.20 -9.13 -3.44
C SER A 97 12.65 -9.50 -3.10
N SER A 98 13.63 -8.61 -3.37
CA SER A 98 15.01 -8.77 -2.92
C SER A 98 15.20 -8.33 -1.46
N ALA A 99 14.33 -7.45 -0.97
CA ALA A 99 14.43 -6.86 0.36
C ALA A 99 13.79 -7.72 1.45
N CYS A 100 12.78 -8.52 1.11
CA CYS A 100 12.17 -9.47 2.05
C CYS A 100 11.68 -10.74 1.36
N ASN A 101 11.92 -11.89 1.98
CA ASN A 101 11.51 -13.19 1.46
C ASN A 101 10.04 -13.45 1.82
N THR A 102 9.14 -13.05 0.92
CA THR A 102 7.68 -13.20 1.08
C THR A 102 7.21 -14.65 1.13
N SER A 103 8.02 -15.62 0.68
CA SER A 103 7.66 -17.06 0.73
C SER A 103 7.53 -17.61 2.15
N LYS A 104 7.95 -16.87 3.17
CA LYS A 104 7.79 -17.25 4.59
C LYS A 104 6.48 -16.75 5.21
N PHE A 105 5.76 -15.89 4.52
CA PHE A 105 4.60 -15.19 5.04
C PHE A 105 3.31 -15.70 4.40
N PRO A 106 2.19 -15.72 5.14
CA PRO A 106 0.92 -16.12 4.55
C PRO A 106 0.47 -15.13 3.47
N LEU A 107 0.03 -15.67 2.34
CA LEU A 107 -0.59 -14.89 1.28
C LEU A 107 -2.03 -14.56 1.67
N ILE A 108 -2.42 -13.31 1.47
CA ILE A 108 -3.78 -12.82 1.71
C ILE A 108 -4.56 -12.94 0.41
N HIS A 109 -5.44 -13.93 0.37
CA HIS A 109 -6.22 -14.24 -0.83
C HIS A 109 -7.42 -13.29 -1.01
N ASP A 110 -7.80 -12.55 0.03
CA ASP A 110 -8.96 -11.64 -0.05
C ASP A 110 -8.57 -10.25 -0.60
N GLY A 111 -7.27 -9.93 -0.67
CA GLY A 111 -6.79 -8.60 -1.10
C GLY A 111 -7.21 -7.45 -0.18
N VAL A 112 -7.77 -7.76 1.00
CA VAL A 112 -8.21 -6.79 2.00
C VAL A 112 -7.48 -7.03 3.32
N TRP A 113 -6.74 -6.02 3.78
CA TRP A 113 -6.16 -6.00 5.12
C TRP A 113 -7.17 -5.50 6.16
N ASN A 114 -7.43 -6.32 7.19
CA ASN A 114 -8.42 -6.06 8.24
C ASN A 114 -7.86 -6.06 9.69
N GLU A 115 -6.55 -6.26 9.90
CA GLU A 115 -5.97 -6.45 11.25
C GLU A 115 -5.21 -5.23 11.80
#